data_AF-A0A673Z0E7-F1
#
_entry.id   AF-A0A673Z0E7-F1
#
_cell.length_a   1.000
_cell.length_b   1.000
_cell.length_c   1.000
_cell.angle_alpha   90.00
_cell.angle_beta   90.00
_cell.angle_gamma   90.00
#
_symmetry.space_group_name_H-M   'P 1'
#
loop_
_entity.id
_entity.type
_entity.pdbx_description
1 polymer ?
#
loop_
_entity_poly.entity_id
_entity_poly.type
_entity_poly.pdbx_seq_one_letter_code
_entity_poly.pdbx_strand_id
1 'polypeptide(L)'
;EALCYLLLPPESSSPSPPSSLSADDFVNHFEKNADDIRSSFAKPDDTAGPAHTALPCALTSFSPLSPDEISRLVTAGRPTTCPLDPIPSSLLQTISGDLLPYLTSLINSSLTAGYVPSVFKRARVAPLLKKPTLDPSDINNYRPVSLLSFLSKTLERAVLGQLSCYLSQNDLLDPNQSGFKTGHSTETALLCVTEALRTAKANSLSSTLILLDLSAAFDTVNHQILLSTLSELGISGAAHAWIASYLTGRSYQVAWRESVSAPRALTTGVPQGSVLGPLLFSLYTKSLGSVISSHGLSYHCYADDTQLIFSFPPSDNQVANRISACLADISVWMTAHHLKLNLGKTELLLLPGKDCPFHDLAITVDNSLVSSSQSAKNLGVTLDNTLSFSTNIKAVTRSCRFMLYNIRRVRPCLTQEAAQVLVQALVISRLDYCNSLLAGLPACAIKPLQLIQNAAARLVFNLPKFSHVTPLLRSLHWLPVEARIRYKSMLLAYGAVRGTAPPYLQALIRPYTQTRALRSSTSGLLASLPLKKHSSRSAQSKLFAALAPQWWNKLPHDARTAESITTFRRHRVAGERERRLGRRNTIRVGAE
;
A
#
# COMPACT_ATOMS: atom_id res chain seq x y z
N GLU A 1 -3.77 -11.44 25.28
CA GLU A 1 -2.45 -10.90 25.67
C GLU A 1 -1.43 -11.97 26.05
N ALA A 2 -1.72 -12.93 26.92
CA ALA A 2 -0.79 -14.02 27.30
C ALA A 2 -0.23 -14.82 26.10
N LEU A 3 -1.05 -15.04 25.07
CA LEU A 3 -0.64 -15.69 23.81
C LEU A 3 0.33 -14.84 22.97
N CYS A 4 0.24 -13.51 23.03
CA CYS A 4 1.21 -12.63 22.36
C CYS A 4 2.59 -12.72 23.04
N TYR A 5 2.63 -12.78 24.38
CA TYR A 5 3.87 -12.94 25.14
C TYR A 5 4.61 -14.25 24.85
N LEU A 6 3.90 -15.33 24.50
CA LEU A 6 4.49 -16.65 24.22
C LEU A 6 4.91 -16.84 22.74
N LEU A 7 4.29 -16.11 21.80
CA LEU A 7 4.49 -16.29 20.36
C LEU A 7 5.54 -15.34 19.76
N LEU A 8 5.94 -14.34 20.52
CA LEU A 8 6.92 -13.33 20.20
C LEU A 8 8.24 -13.71 20.90
N PRO A 9 9.43 -13.53 20.28
CA PRO A 9 10.70 -13.76 20.96
C PRO A 9 10.75 -13.01 22.30
N PRO A 10 11.49 -13.49 23.33
CA PRO A 10 11.64 -12.77 24.60
C PRO A 10 12.18 -11.33 24.43
N GLU A 11 12.74 -10.98 23.27
CA GLU A 11 13.15 -9.62 22.87
C GLU A 11 12.05 -8.81 22.14
N SER A 12 10.79 -9.24 22.16
CA SER A 12 9.69 -8.57 21.42
C SER A 12 8.41 -8.36 22.22
N SER A 13 8.50 -8.42 23.54
CA SER A 13 7.91 -7.30 24.28
C SER A 13 8.50 -6.04 23.65
N SER A 14 7.69 -5.07 23.24
CA SER A 14 8.21 -3.72 23.04
C SER A 14 9.11 -3.43 24.23
N PRO A 15 10.43 -3.24 24.02
CA PRO A 15 11.34 -3.03 25.14
C PRO A 15 10.72 -1.95 26.00
N SER A 16 10.69 -2.18 27.33
CA SER A 16 10.13 -1.20 28.25
C SER A 16 10.69 0.16 27.85
N PRO A 17 9.84 1.15 27.53
CA PRO A 17 10.29 2.41 26.94
C PRO A 17 11.43 2.94 27.79
N PRO A 18 12.62 3.26 27.26
CA PRO A 18 13.77 3.58 28.10
C PRO A 18 13.49 4.73 29.08
N SER A 19 14.04 4.64 30.29
CA SER A 19 13.87 5.67 31.34
C SER A 19 14.72 6.90 31.11
N SER A 20 15.69 6.81 30.20
CA SER A 20 16.57 7.92 29.83
C SER A 20 15.89 8.96 28.94
N LEU A 21 14.76 8.64 28.31
CA LEU A 21 14.05 9.55 27.41
C LEU A 21 12.77 10.09 28.05
N SER A 22 12.56 11.39 27.92
CA SER A 22 11.36 12.11 28.35
C SER A 22 10.44 12.47 27.18
N ALA A 23 9.19 12.85 27.46
CA ALA A 23 8.27 13.35 26.44
C ALA A 23 8.81 14.61 25.75
N ASP A 24 9.52 15.48 26.48
CA ASP A 24 10.11 16.71 25.94
C ASP A 24 11.30 16.43 25.01
N ASP A 25 12.10 15.38 25.27
CA ASP A 25 13.16 14.95 24.35
C ASP A 25 12.58 14.59 22.98
N PHE A 26 11.45 13.86 22.96
CA PHE A 26 10.74 13.52 21.74
C PHE A 26 10.16 14.75 21.03
N VAL A 27 9.57 15.69 21.78
CA VAL A 27 9.10 16.97 21.20
C VAL A 27 10.25 17.69 20.53
N ASN A 28 11.34 17.92 21.25
CA ASN A 28 12.51 18.64 20.75
C ASN A 28 13.11 17.94 19.53
N HIS A 29 13.16 16.61 19.51
CA HIS A 29 13.65 15.84 18.37
C HIS A 29 12.75 15.97 17.14
N PHE A 30 11.43 15.81 17.31
CA PHE A 30 10.50 15.88 16.19
C PHE A 30 10.41 17.30 15.61
N GLU A 31 10.40 18.33 16.46
CA GLU A 31 10.44 19.74 16.03
C GLU A 31 11.76 20.07 15.33
N LYS A 32 12.89 19.71 15.94
CA LYS A 32 14.21 19.95 15.34
C LYS A 32 14.35 19.27 13.98
N ASN A 33 13.91 18.02 13.84
CA ASN A 33 13.97 17.34 12.54
C ASN A 33 13.15 18.08 11.47
N ALA A 34 11.94 18.53 11.81
CA ALA A 34 11.10 19.29 10.89
C ALA A 34 11.71 20.67 10.58
N ASP A 35 12.26 21.35 11.58
CA ASP A 35 12.86 22.68 11.48
C ASP A 35 14.20 22.68 10.74
N ASP A 36 15.05 21.68 10.95
CA ASP A 36 16.32 21.51 10.23
C ASP A 36 16.05 21.25 8.74
N ILE A 37 15.00 20.49 8.41
CA ILE A 37 14.57 20.30 7.02
C ILE A 37 13.99 21.61 6.48
N ARG A 38 13.12 22.28 7.23
CA ARG A 38 12.47 23.52 6.80
C ARG A 38 13.45 24.66 6.57
N SER A 39 14.43 24.85 7.45
CA SER A 39 15.44 25.90 7.37
C SER A 39 16.42 25.69 6.20
N SER A 40 16.49 24.47 5.66
CA SER A 40 17.25 24.17 4.44
C SER A 40 16.58 24.67 3.16
N PHE A 41 15.30 25.05 3.23
CA PHE A 41 14.58 25.61 2.10
C PHE A 41 14.63 27.14 2.14
N ALA A 42 14.88 27.76 0.98
CA ALA A 42 14.76 29.21 0.86
C ALA A 42 13.33 29.64 1.22
N LYS A 43 13.20 30.84 1.82
CA LYS A 43 11.87 31.44 1.98
C LYS A 43 11.26 31.59 0.58
N PRO A 44 9.96 31.34 0.42
CA PRO A 44 9.31 31.46 -0.88
C PRO A 44 9.57 32.86 -1.44
N ASP A 45 10.14 32.94 -2.64
CA ASP A 45 10.07 34.15 -3.44
C ASP A 45 8.59 34.37 -3.80
N ASP A 46 8.07 35.58 -3.55
CA ASP A 46 6.77 36.06 -4.01
C ASP A 46 6.78 36.16 -5.55
N THR A 47 6.92 35.03 -6.24
CA THR A 47 6.82 34.93 -7.69
C THR A 47 5.41 34.47 -8.02
N ALA A 48 4.74 35.34 -8.78
CA ALA A 48 3.34 35.21 -9.19
C ALA A 48 2.98 33.79 -9.62
N GLY A 49 1.91 33.25 -9.01
CA GLY A 49 1.41 31.93 -9.32
C GLY A 49 1.09 31.76 -10.81
N PRO A 50 1.20 30.53 -11.34
CA PRO A 50 0.86 30.25 -12.73
C PRO A 50 -0.59 30.64 -13.02
N ALA A 51 -0.82 31.19 -14.21
CA ALA A 51 -2.12 31.70 -14.63
C ALA A 51 -3.24 30.66 -14.42
N HIS A 52 -4.26 31.04 -13.66
CA HIS A 52 -5.45 30.23 -13.38
C HIS A 52 -6.16 29.85 -14.68
N THR A 53 -5.94 28.64 -15.16
CA THR A 53 -6.86 28.01 -16.12
C THR A 53 -8.02 27.49 -15.29
N ALA A 54 -9.15 28.21 -15.32
CA ALA A 54 -10.35 27.81 -14.62
C ALA A 54 -10.77 26.40 -15.11
N LEU A 55 -10.68 25.41 -14.22
CA LEU A 55 -11.26 24.10 -14.48
C LEU A 55 -12.78 24.28 -14.63
N PRO A 56 -13.42 23.56 -15.57
CA PRO A 56 -14.87 23.62 -15.76
C PRO A 56 -15.66 23.02 -14.59
N CYS A 57 -15.01 22.31 -13.66
CA CYS A 57 -15.59 21.75 -12.46
C CYS A 57 -14.98 22.41 -11.21
N ALA A 58 -15.80 22.68 -10.21
CA ALA A 58 -15.35 23.23 -8.93
C ALA A 58 -16.11 22.63 -7.75
N LEU A 59 -15.37 22.29 -6.69
CA LEU A 59 -15.94 21.90 -5.40
C LEU A 59 -15.91 23.13 -4.48
N THR A 60 -17.04 23.84 -4.39
CA THR A 60 -17.15 25.09 -3.63
C THR A 60 -17.58 24.89 -2.18
N SER A 61 -18.27 23.79 -1.87
CA SER A 61 -18.77 23.49 -0.52
C SER A 61 -18.95 21.99 -0.32
N PHE A 62 -18.90 21.54 0.93
CA PHE A 62 -19.27 20.17 1.30
C PHE A 62 -20.78 20.09 1.56
N SER A 63 -21.40 19.02 1.08
CA SER A 63 -22.82 18.76 1.26
C SER A 63 -23.10 18.19 2.66
N PRO A 64 -24.20 18.58 3.32
CA PRO A 64 -24.67 17.93 4.54
C PRO A 64 -24.96 16.45 4.30
N LEU A 65 -24.73 15.62 5.33
CA LEU A 65 -25.00 14.19 5.32
C LEU A 65 -26.31 13.87 6.05
N SER A 66 -26.98 12.82 5.59
CA SER A 66 -28.14 12.25 6.28
C SER A 66 -27.74 11.55 7.59
N PRO A 67 -28.67 11.38 8.55
CA PRO A 67 -28.42 10.60 9.76
C PRO A 67 -27.92 9.18 9.46
N ASP A 68 -28.45 8.53 8.42
CA ASP A 68 -28.03 7.17 8.03
C ASP A 68 -26.59 7.11 7.51
N GLU A 69 -26.16 8.13 6.76
CA GLU A 69 -24.77 8.25 6.33
C GLU A 69 -23.83 8.42 7.52
N ILE A 70 -24.21 9.24 8.49
CA ILE A 70 -23.41 9.49 9.69
C ILE A 70 -23.36 8.25 10.59
N SER A 71 -24.49 7.56 10.75
CA SER A 71 -24.55 6.27 11.46
C SER A 71 -23.60 5.24 10.83
N ARG A 72 -23.58 5.14 9.49
CA ARG A 72 -22.62 4.29 8.77
C ARG A 72 -21.18 4.71 8.97
N LEU A 73 -20.89 6.01 8.94
CA LEU A 73 -19.53 6.52 9.20
C LEU A 73 -19.06 6.18 10.61
N VAL A 74 -19.92 6.33 11.63
CA VAL A 74 -19.60 6.00 13.01
C VAL A 74 -19.37 4.50 13.18
N THR A 75 -20.30 3.67 12.71
CA THR A 75 -20.26 2.21 12.91
C THR A 75 -19.18 1.51 12.09
N ALA A 76 -18.87 1.98 10.88
CA ALA A 76 -17.80 1.41 10.06
C ALA A 76 -16.37 1.75 10.55
N GLY A 77 -16.24 2.68 11.50
CA GLY A 77 -14.94 3.06 12.05
C GLY A 77 -14.32 1.95 12.88
N ARG A 78 -12.99 1.79 12.81
CA ARG A 78 -12.30 0.99 13.83
C ARG A 78 -12.36 1.75 15.16
N PRO A 79 -12.79 1.12 16.27
CA PRO A 79 -12.83 1.76 17.58
C PRO A 79 -11.41 1.87 18.15
N THR A 80 -10.62 2.79 17.63
CA THR A 80 -9.35 3.19 18.24
C THR A 80 -9.67 4.26 19.28
N THR A 81 -9.47 3.97 20.55
CA THR A 81 -9.67 4.94 21.64
C THR A 81 -8.49 5.90 21.68
N CYS A 82 -8.75 7.20 21.56
CA CYS A 82 -7.78 8.24 21.84
C CYS A 82 -7.89 8.62 23.33
N PRO A 83 -6.78 8.89 24.04
CA PRO A 83 -6.84 9.42 25.41
C PRO A 83 -7.57 10.77 25.55
N LEU A 84 -7.81 11.47 24.44
CA LEU A 84 -8.57 12.72 24.40
C LEU A 84 -10.08 12.50 24.20
N ASP A 85 -10.52 11.27 23.93
CA ASP A 85 -11.94 10.95 23.80
C ASP A 85 -12.58 10.91 25.20
N PRO A 86 -13.79 11.50 25.38
CA PRO A 86 -14.45 11.53 26.69
C PRO A 86 -14.94 10.15 27.14
N ILE A 87 -15.17 9.25 26.20
CA ILE A 87 -15.59 7.87 26.42
C ILE A 87 -14.87 6.94 25.42
N PRO A 88 -14.74 5.63 25.72
CA PRO A 88 -14.20 4.68 24.77
C PRO A 88 -14.96 4.68 23.44
N SER A 89 -14.24 4.62 22.32
CA SER A 89 -14.83 4.67 20.97
C SER A 89 -15.82 3.52 20.71
N SER A 90 -15.58 2.34 21.30
CA SER A 90 -16.50 1.19 21.23
C SER A 90 -17.82 1.45 21.95
N LEU A 91 -17.78 2.15 23.09
CA LEU A 91 -18.97 2.55 23.82
C LEU A 91 -19.75 3.59 23.01
N LEU A 92 -19.07 4.60 22.47
CA LEU A 92 -19.67 5.61 21.59
C LEU A 92 -20.39 4.97 20.39
N GLN A 93 -19.78 3.96 19.76
CA GLN A 93 -20.42 3.21 18.67
C GLN A 93 -21.67 2.46 19.13
N THR A 94 -21.63 1.86 20.32
CA THR A 94 -22.76 1.10 20.88
C THR A 94 -23.96 1.99 21.16
N ILE A 95 -23.73 3.19 21.71
CA ILE A 95 -24.79 4.17 22.04
C ILE A 95 -25.06 5.18 20.90
N SER A 96 -24.45 4.97 19.73
CA SER A 96 -24.48 5.96 18.65
C SER A 96 -25.88 6.25 18.11
N GLY A 97 -26.82 5.31 18.24
CA GLY A 97 -28.22 5.49 17.87
C GLY A 97 -28.88 6.65 18.62
N ASP A 98 -28.68 6.72 19.94
CA ASP A 98 -29.25 7.77 20.79
C ASP A 98 -28.56 9.13 20.56
N LEU A 99 -27.27 9.11 20.20
CA LEU A 99 -26.48 10.31 19.94
C LEU A 99 -26.60 10.83 18.50
N LEU A 100 -27.25 10.07 17.61
CA LEU A 100 -27.23 10.32 16.17
C LEU A 100 -27.69 11.73 15.77
N PRO A 101 -28.76 12.32 16.35
CA PRO A 101 -29.18 13.68 16.02
C PRO A 101 -28.10 14.71 16.32
N TYR A 102 -27.40 14.57 17.46
CA TYR A 102 -26.34 15.47 17.89
C TYR A 102 -25.08 15.32 17.04
N LEU A 103 -24.70 14.07 16.72
CA LEU A 103 -23.59 13.79 15.82
C LEU A 103 -23.86 14.34 14.43
N THR A 104 -25.11 14.24 13.98
CA THR A 104 -25.56 14.79 12.69
C THR A 104 -25.45 16.29 12.64
N SER A 105 -25.99 16.97 13.65
CA SER A 105 -25.88 18.41 13.77
C SER A 105 -24.41 18.86 13.80
N LEU A 106 -23.58 18.21 14.63
CA LEU A 106 -22.17 18.57 14.80
C LEU A 106 -21.37 18.48 13.48
N ILE A 107 -21.50 17.36 12.77
CA ILE A 107 -20.77 17.13 11.51
C ILE A 107 -21.28 18.10 10.44
N ASN A 108 -22.60 18.21 10.26
CA ASN A 108 -23.16 19.07 9.22
C ASN A 108 -22.89 20.56 9.49
N SER A 109 -22.95 21.02 10.73
CA SER A 109 -22.56 22.39 11.07
C SER A 109 -21.11 22.68 10.70
N SER A 110 -20.18 21.74 10.91
CA SER A 110 -18.79 21.90 10.48
C SER A 110 -18.65 21.97 8.96
N LEU A 111 -19.32 21.08 8.22
CA LEU A 111 -19.28 21.03 6.76
C LEU A 111 -19.85 22.30 6.12
N THR A 112 -21.03 22.75 6.57
CA THR A 112 -21.70 23.93 6.03
C THR A 112 -20.98 25.23 6.40
N ALA A 113 -20.44 25.34 7.62
CA ALA A 113 -19.70 26.52 8.04
C ALA A 113 -18.29 26.61 7.42
N GLY A 114 -17.78 25.54 6.82
CA GLY A 114 -16.42 25.51 6.30
C GLY A 114 -15.35 25.59 7.39
N TYR A 115 -15.61 25.04 8.58
CA TYR A 115 -14.71 25.18 9.75
C TYR A 115 -14.63 23.90 10.57
N VAL A 116 -13.42 23.52 11.00
CA VAL A 116 -13.17 22.38 11.89
C VAL A 116 -13.18 22.82 13.36
N PRO A 117 -13.98 22.19 14.25
CA PRO A 117 -13.99 22.50 15.68
C PRO A 117 -12.60 22.44 16.31
N SER A 118 -12.24 23.44 17.14
CA SER A 118 -10.93 23.53 17.80
C SER A 118 -10.58 22.27 18.62
N VAL A 119 -11.58 21.65 19.25
CA VAL A 119 -11.44 20.39 20.00
C VAL A 119 -10.91 19.25 19.12
N PHE A 120 -11.25 19.23 17.83
CA PHE A 120 -10.83 18.22 16.85
C PHE A 120 -9.45 18.49 16.24
N LYS A 121 -8.87 19.67 16.51
CA LYS A 121 -7.53 20.08 16.04
C LYS A 121 -6.40 19.67 16.99
N ARG A 122 -6.72 18.96 18.08
CA ARG A 122 -5.77 18.47 19.08
C ARG A 122 -5.39 17.01 18.81
N ALA A 123 -4.10 16.69 18.94
CA ALA A 123 -3.57 15.34 18.79
C ALA A 123 -2.75 14.89 20.00
N ARG A 124 -2.83 13.60 20.32
CA ARG A 124 -1.93 12.94 21.27
C ARG A 124 -0.90 12.14 20.48
N VAL A 125 0.37 12.54 20.50
CA VAL A 125 1.43 11.86 19.76
C VAL A 125 2.04 10.75 20.61
N ALA A 126 2.03 9.53 20.09
CA ALA A 126 2.69 8.38 20.67
C ALA A 126 3.96 8.05 19.85
N PRO A 127 5.17 8.19 20.41
CA PRO A 127 6.39 7.74 19.77
C PRO A 127 6.39 6.22 19.61
N LEU A 128 6.42 5.72 18.37
CA LEU A 128 6.48 4.29 18.07
C LEU A 128 7.80 3.90 17.41
N LEU A 129 8.44 2.85 17.93
CA LEU A 129 9.69 2.34 17.39
C LEU A 129 9.49 1.84 15.94
N LYS A 130 10.33 2.31 15.01
CA LYS A 130 10.27 2.03 13.57
C LYS A 130 10.33 0.54 13.26
N LYS A 131 11.16 -0.21 14.00
CA LYS A 131 11.30 -1.65 13.92
C LYS A 131 11.63 -2.19 15.32
N PRO A 132 11.09 -3.35 15.73
CA PRO A 132 11.37 -3.93 17.06
C PRO A 132 12.84 -4.23 17.32
N THR A 133 13.65 -4.42 16.27
CA THR A 133 15.07 -4.77 16.35
C THR A 133 16.01 -3.57 16.47
N LEU A 134 15.49 -2.35 16.45
CA LEU A 134 16.29 -1.13 16.56
C LEU A 134 16.52 -0.78 18.03
N ASP A 135 17.60 -0.05 18.31
CA ASP A 135 17.90 0.41 19.67
C ASP A 135 16.77 1.36 20.17
N PRO A 136 16.06 0.99 21.24
CA PRO A 136 15.02 1.83 21.83
C PRO A 136 15.56 3.09 22.47
N SER A 137 16.84 3.14 22.82
CA SER A 137 17.49 4.28 23.48
C SER A 137 17.79 5.41 22.49
N ASP A 138 17.86 5.09 21.20
CA ASP A 138 18.10 6.06 20.13
C ASP A 138 16.77 6.65 19.63
N ILE A 139 16.63 7.95 19.86
CA ILE A 139 15.43 8.73 19.53
C ILE A 139 15.12 8.76 18.02
N ASN A 140 16.14 8.63 17.17
CA ASN A 140 15.99 8.58 15.72
C ASN A 140 15.20 7.36 15.24
N ASN A 141 15.09 6.33 16.09
CA ASN A 141 14.37 5.11 15.77
C ASN A 141 12.86 5.21 16.00
N TYR A 142 12.31 6.36 16.39
CA TYR A 142 10.89 6.54 16.65
C TYR A 142 10.14 7.29 15.54
N ARG A 143 8.84 7.04 15.42
CA ARG A 143 7.89 7.77 14.55
C ARG A 143 6.84 8.49 15.42
N PRO A 144 6.47 9.74 15.10
CA PRO A 144 5.44 10.47 15.82
C PRO A 144 4.03 10.08 15.34
N VAL A 145 3.41 9.05 15.95
CA VAL A 145 2.03 8.67 15.56
C VAL A 145 0.99 9.51 16.30
N SER A 146 0.22 10.29 15.54
CA SER A 146 -0.85 11.13 16.03
C SER A 146 -2.13 10.34 16.29
N LEU A 147 -2.50 10.22 17.57
CA LEU A 147 -3.80 9.72 18.02
C LEU A 147 -4.81 10.88 18.01
N LEU A 148 -5.66 10.90 16.99
CA LEU A 148 -6.78 11.84 16.87
C LEU A 148 -8.05 11.26 17.48
N SER A 149 -8.92 12.15 18.00
CA SER A 149 -10.21 11.76 18.57
C SER A 149 -11.08 11.02 17.55
N PHE A 150 -11.90 10.09 18.03
CA PHE A 150 -12.73 9.26 17.16
C PHE A 150 -13.72 10.09 16.33
N LEU A 151 -14.30 11.13 16.93
CA LEU A 151 -15.22 12.04 16.23
C LEU A 151 -14.49 12.94 15.22
N SER A 152 -13.26 13.38 15.51
CA SER A 152 -12.43 14.10 14.52
C SER A 152 -12.18 13.24 13.28
N LYS A 153 -11.78 11.97 13.48
CA LYS A 153 -11.63 11.01 12.37
C LYS A 153 -12.94 10.69 11.65
N THR A 154 -14.08 10.81 12.32
CA THR A 154 -15.40 10.61 11.69
C THR A 154 -15.75 11.78 10.78
N LEU A 155 -15.49 13.01 11.23
CA LEU A 155 -15.61 14.21 10.40
C LEU A 155 -14.64 14.18 9.20
N GLU A 156 -13.38 13.77 9.40
CA GLU A 156 -12.43 13.60 8.30
C GLU A 156 -12.92 12.57 7.26
N ARG A 157 -13.58 11.47 7.70
CA ARG A 157 -14.15 10.47 6.78
C ARG A 157 -15.31 11.03 5.96
N ALA A 158 -16.14 11.89 6.54
CA ALA A 158 -17.20 12.59 5.81
C ALA A 158 -16.63 13.44 4.67
N VAL A 159 -15.61 14.25 4.98
CA VAL A 159 -14.91 15.08 3.99
C VAL A 159 -14.17 14.22 2.96
N LEU A 160 -13.46 13.18 3.38
CA LEU A 160 -12.74 12.27 2.50
C LEU A 160 -13.67 11.63 1.47
N GLY A 161 -14.87 11.22 1.87
CA GLY A 161 -15.86 10.61 0.97
C GLY A 161 -16.27 11.57 -0.15
N GLN A 162 -16.62 12.81 0.20
CA GLN A 162 -17.03 13.83 -0.78
C GLN A 162 -15.87 14.27 -1.67
N LEU A 163 -14.70 14.51 -1.08
CA LEU A 163 -13.50 14.92 -1.82
C LEU A 163 -13.04 13.83 -2.79
N SER A 164 -13.02 12.57 -2.37
CA SER A 164 -12.64 11.45 -3.23
C SER A 164 -13.63 11.26 -4.39
N CYS A 165 -14.93 11.49 -4.14
CA CYS A 165 -15.97 11.44 -5.17
C CYS A 165 -15.72 12.50 -6.24
N TYR A 166 -15.55 13.77 -5.84
CA TYR A 166 -15.24 14.88 -6.74
C TYR A 166 -13.98 14.61 -7.57
N LEU A 167 -12.89 14.20 -6.91
CA LEU A 167 -11.61 13.95 -7.59
C LEU A 167 -11.69 12.80 -8.60
N SER A 168 -12.48 11.78 -8.29
CA SER A 168 -12.65 10.60 -9.16
C SER A 168 -13.58 10.89 -10.34
N GLN A 169 -14.66 11.65 -10.13
CA GLN A 169 -15.61 12.03 -11.19
C GLN A 169 -14.97 12.95 -12.25
N ASN A 170 -13.98 13.74 -11.85
CA ASN A 170 -13.30 14.69 -12.73
C ASN A 170 -11.89 14.23 -13.18
N ASP A 171 -11.54 12.96 -12.94
CA ASP A 171 -10.23 12.36 -13.30
C ASP A 171 -9.01 13.17 -12.81
N LEU A 172 -9.11 13.71 -11.58
CA LEU A 172 -8.11 14.60 -10.99
C LEU A 172 -7.05 13.86 -10.15
N LEU A 173 -7.17 12.54 -9.98
CA LEU A 173 -6.19 11.75 -9.24
C LEU A 173 -5.06 11.28 -10.16
N ASP A 174 -3.84 11.19 -9.65
CA ASP A 174 -2.75 10.53 -10.38
C ASP A 174 -3.09 9.04 -10.60
N PRO A 175 -3.11 8.55 -11.86
CA PRO A 175 -3.34 7.14 -12.17
C PRO A 175 -2.23 6.22 -11.65
N ASN A 176 -1.01 6.73 -11.47
CA ASN A 176 0.16 5.98 -11.00
C ASN A 176 0.35 6.02 -9.47
N GLN A 177 -0.53 6.71 -8.73
CA GLN A 177 -0.59 6.66 -7.28
C GLN A 177 -1.54 5.54 -6.83
N SER A 178 -1.03 4.62 -6.01
CA SER A 178 -1.77 3.47 -5.46
C SER A 178 -1.93 3.50 -3.95
N GLY A 179 -1.25 4.40 -3.24
CA GLY A 179 -1.38 4.56 -1.79
C GLY A 179 -2.79 4.99 -1.41
N PHE A 180 -3.35 4.36 -0.37
CA PHE A 180 -4.60 4.76 0.27
C PHE A 180 -5.84 4.92 -0.65
N LYS A 181 -5.83 4.25 -1.81
CA LYS A 181 -6.94 4.27 -2.78
C LYS A 181 -7.71 2.95 -2.79
N THR A 182 -9.04 3.05 -2.88
CA THR A 182 -9.92 1.88 -3.00
C THR A 182 -9.60 1.10 -4.28
N GLY A 183 -9.51 -0.24 -4.18
CA GLY A 183 -9.15 -1.10 -5.31
C GLY A 183 -7.65 -1.20 -5.60
N HIS A 184 -6.82 -0.38 -4.95
CA HIS A 184 -5.36 -0.46 -5.02
C HIS A 184 -4.79 -1.22 -3.81
N SER A 185 -3.62 -1.81 -3.97
CA SER A 185 -2.84 -2.42 -2.88
C SER A 185 -1.36 -2.41 -3.20
N THR A 186 -0.51 -2.75 -2.22
CA THR A 186 0.92 -2.95 -2.46
C THR A 186 1.16 -4.00 -3.54
N GLU A 187 0.30 -5.01 -3.63
CA GLU A 187 0.38 -6.06 -4.63
C GLU A 187 0.01 -5.58 -6.03
N THR A 188 -1.01 -4.73 -6.19
CA THR A 188 -1.34 -4.17 -7.51
C THR A 188 -0.23 -3.25 -8.01
N ALA A 189 0.33 -2.42 -7.11
CA ALA A 189 1.45 -1.53 -7.40
C ALA A 189 2.69 -2.32 -7.84
N LEU A 190 3.13 -3.30 -7.03
CA LEU A 190 4.27 -4.14 -7.36
C LEU A 190 4.04 -4.98 -8.62
N LEU A 191 2.80 -5.41 -8.90
CA LEU A 191 2.49 -6.12 -10.13
C LEU A 191 2.69 -5.22 -11.34
N CYS A 192 2.27 -3.95 -11.28
CA CYS A 192 2.52 -2.96 -12.33
C CYS A 192 4.02 -2.78 -12.60
N VAL A 193 4.80 -2.54 -11.53
CA VAL A 193 6.26 -2.32 -11.64
C VAL A 193 6.97 -3.56 -12.17
N THR A 194 6.67 -4.74 -11.61
CA THR A 194 7.31 -5.99 -12.04
C THR A 194 6.89 -6.41 -13.44
N GLU A 195 5.66 -6.11 -13.87
CA GLU A 195 5.22 -6.34 -15.25
C GLU A 195 5.99 -5.47 -16.24
N ALA A 196 6.21 -4.18 -15.93
CA ALA A 196 7.01 -3.28 -16.77
C ALA A 196 8.46 -3.81 -16.91
N LEU A 197 9.09 -4.17 -15.79
CA LEU A 197 10.45 -4.73 -15.77
C LEU A 197 10.56 -6.06 -16.52
N ARG A 198 9.60 -6.97 -16.32
CA ARG A 198 9.56 -8.27 -17.03
C ARG A 198 9.32 -8.07 -18.53
N THR A 199 8.48 -7.11 -18.90
CA THR A 199 8.20 -6.79 -20.31
C THR A 199 9.43 -6.23 -21.01
N ALA A 200 10.14 -5.31 -20.36
CA ALA A 200 11.41 -4.78 -20.86
C ALA A 200 12.44 -5.90 -21.07
N LYS A 201 12.62 -6.78 -20.07
CA LYS A 201 13.50 -7.94 -20.17
C LYS A 201 13.10 -8.92 -21.26
N ALA A 202 11.80 -9.16 -21.46
CA ALA A 202 11.31 -9.99 -22.55
C ALA A 202 11.65 -9.40 -23.93
N ASN A 203 11.71 -8.07 -24.03
CA ASN A 203 12.13 -7.33 -25.22
C ASN A 203 13.65 -7.13 -25.33
N SER A 204 14.46 -7.87 -24.54
CA SER A 204 15.92 -7.77 -24.50
C SER A 204 16.46 -6.39 -24.11
N LEU A 205 15.68 -5.60 -23.38
CA LEU A 205 16.12 -4.33 -22.81
C LEU A 205 16.70 -4.54 -21.41
N SER A 206 17.62 -3.65 -21.03
CA SER A 206 18.03 -3.46 -19.63
C SER A 206 17.03 -2.52 -18.95
N SER A 207 16.96 -2.56 -17.62
CA SER A 207 16.11 -1.62 -16.87
C SER A 207 16.72 -1.26 -15.53
N THR A 208 16.46 -0.05 -15.07
CA THR A 208 16.74 0.38 -13.69
C THR A 208 15.44 0.58 -12.95
N LEU A 209 15.44 0.18 -11.67
CA LEU A 209 14.42 0.51 -10.69
C LEU A 209 15.08 1.36 -9.61
N ILE A 210 14.53 2.56 -9.39
CA ILE A 210 15.04 3.51 -8.39
C ILE A 210 13.95 3.72 -7.37
N LEU A 211 14.25 3.45 -6.10
CA LEU A 211 13.32 3.61 -4.99
C LEU A 211 13.72 4.88 -4.24
N LEU A 212 12.96 5.95 -4.42
CA LEU A 212 13.20 7.22 -3.74
C LEU A 212 12.66 7.14 -2.31
N ASP A 213 13.43 7.66 -1.35
CA ASP A 213 13.02 7.81 0.05
C ASP A 213 12.92 9.31 0.39
N LEU A 214 11.86 9.70 1.10
CA LEU A 214 11.65 11.07 1.55
C LEU A 214 11.96 11.18 3.05
N SER A 215 12.65 12.25 3.44
CA SER A 215 12.89 12.54 4.84
C SER A 215 11.66 13.23 5.46
N ALA A 216 11.00 12.56 6.41
CA ALA A 216 9.86 13.09 7.18
C ALA A 216 8.72 13.64 6.30
N ALA A 217 8.36 12.92 5.23
CA ALA A 217 7.48 13.38 4.16
C ALA A 217 6.16 14.02 4.63
N PHE A 218 5.45 13.37 5.56
CA PHE A 218 4.18 13.90 6.08
C PHE A 218 4.35 15.11 7.00
N ASP A 219 5.49 15.23 7.68
CA ASP A 219 5.76 16.28 8.67
C ASP A 219 6.22 17.60 8.00
N THR A 220 6.73 17.53 6.77
CA THR A 220 7.29 18.68 6.04
C THR A 220 6.32 19.34 5.06
N VAL A 221 5.11 18.80 4.87
CA VAL A 221 4.11 19.35 3.93
C VAL A 221 3.83 20.83 4.25
N ASN A 222 4.06 21.72 3.28
CA ASN A 222 3.78 23.14 3.43
C ASN A 222 2.27 23.39 3.22
N HIS A 223 1.61 24.02 4.18
CA HIS A 223 0.16 24.27 4.12
C HIS A 223 -0.23 25.23 3.00
N GLN A 224 0.60 26.24 2.70
CA GLN A 224 0.30 27.22 1.66
C GLN A 224 0.36 26.59 0.27
N ILE A 225 1.42 25.81 -0.02
CA ILE A 225 1.57 25.08 -1.27
C ILE A 225 0.45 24.04 -1.42
N LEU A 226 0.11 23.33 -0.34
CA LEU A 226 -1.01 22.37 -0.38
C LEU A 226 -2.34 23.08 -0.72
N LEU A 227 -2.62 24.22 -0.09
CA LEU A 227 -3.85 24.97 -0.35
C LEU A 227 -3.88 25.58 -1.75
N SER A 228 -2.75 26.01 -2.32
CA SER A 228 -2.69 26.47 -3.71
C SER A 228 -2.92 25.32 -4.69
N THR A 229 -2.28 24.17 -4.49
CA THR A 229 -2.50 22.96 -5.29
C THR A 229 -3.96 22.51 -5.27
N LEU A 230 -4.63 22.57 -4.11
CA LEU A 230 -6.07 22.24 -4.02
C LEU A 230 -6.93 23.24 -4.81
N SER A 231 -6.57 24.53 -4.81
CA SER A 231 -7.24 25.55 -5.62
C SER A 231 -7.06 25.30 -7.12
N GLU A 232 -5.87 24.88 -7.55
CA GLU A 232 -5.59 24.48 -8.94
C GLU A 232 -6.40 23.26 -9.38
N LEU A 233 -6.83 22.41 -8.44
CA LEU A 233 -7.71 21.26 -8.68
C LEU A 233 -9.22 21.63 -8.64
N GLY A 234 -9.55 22.92 -8.56
CA GLY A 234 -10.93 23.42 -8.54
C GLY A 234 -11.60 23.37 -7.16
N ILE A 235 -10.87 23.12 -6.08
CA ILE A 235 -11.42 23.15 -4.72
C ILE A 235 -11.38 24.59 -4.22
N SER A 236 -12.54 25.18 -3.96
CA SER A 236 -12.69 26.60 -3.66
C SER A 236 -13.77 26.84 -2.59
N GLY A 237 -14.04 28.11 -2.26
CA GLY A 237 -15.12 28.49 -1.35
C GLY A 237 -15.03 27.87 0.05
N ALA A 238 -16.17 27.43 0.58
CA ALA A 238 -16.28 26.83 1.90
C ALA A 238 -15.53 25.48 2.01
N ALA A 239 -15.42 24.71 0.93
CA ALA A 239 -14.66 23.46 0.94
C ALA A 239 -13.16 23.73 1.13
N HIS A 240 -12.61 24.72 0.42
CA HIS A 240 -11.23 25.17 0.61
C HIS A 240 -11.01 25.75 2.00
N ALA A 241 -11.91 26.62 2.48
CA ALA A 241 -11.87 27.19 3.83
C ALA A 241 -11.88 26.12 4.92
N TRP A 242 -12.65 25.05 4.74
CA TRP A 242 -12.67 23.92 5.66
C TRP A 242 -11.31 23.22 5.74
N ILE A 243 -10.66 22.97 4.61
CA ILE A 243 -9.33 22.35 4.57
C ILE A 243 -8.28 23.29 5.18
N ALA A 244 -8.36 24.59 4.90
CA ALA A 244 -7.51 25.59 5.54
C ALA A 244 -7.71 25.58 7.07
N SER A 245 -8.95 25.51 7.55
CA SER A 245 -9.26 25.36 8.97
C SER A 245 -8.76 24.04 9.54
N TYR A 246 -8.84 22.94 8.79
CA TYR A 246 -8.34 21.63 9.20
C TYR A 246 -6.83 21.65 9.48
N LEU A 247 -6.06 22.37 8.67
CA LEU A 247 -4.59 22.49 8.77
C LEU A 247 -4.15 23.53 9.81
N THR A 248 -4.86 24.64 9.93
CA THR A 248 -4.47 25.78 10.78
C THR A 248 -4.94 25.65 12.24
N GLY A 249 -4.14 26.19 13.16
CA GLY A 249 -4.45 26.20 14.59
C GLY A 249 -4.47 24.81 15.23
N ARG A 250 -3.74 23.86 14.65
CA ARG A 250 -3.56 22.52 15.21
C ARG A 250 -2.53 22.51 16.31
N SER A 251 -2.73 21.64 17.29
CA SER A 251 -1.76 21.39 18.34
C SER A 251 -1.61 19.92 18.66
N TYR A 252 -0.45 19.55 19.15
CA TYR A 252 -0.15 18.19 19.58
C TYR A 252 0.58 18.18 20.93
N GLN A 253 0.49 17.06 21.62
CA GLN A 253 1.23 16.78 22.84
C GLN A 253 1.82 15.38 22.73
N VAL A 254 3.10 15.23 23.03
CA VAL A 254 3.74 13.90 23.07
C VAL A 254 3.41 13.24 24.40
N ALA A 255 2.96 11.98 24.35
CA ALA A 255 2.85 11.13 25.52
C ALA A 255 3.94 10.07 25.47
N TRP A 256 4.70 9.99 26.57
CA TRP A 256 5.72 8.98 26.75
C TRP A 256 5.63 8.46 28.18
N ARG A 257 5.41 7.15 28.34
CA ARG A 257 5.14 6.53 29.65
C ARG A 257 3.94 7.22 30.32
N GLU A 258 4.10 7.68 31.55
CA GLU A 258 3.08 8.39 32.33
C GLU A 258 3.16 9.92 32.18
N SER A 259 4.12 10.44 31.40
CA SER A 259 4.29 11.87 31.21
C SER A 259 3.75 12.36 29.86
N VAL A 260 3.34 13.62 29.87
CA VAL A 260 2.75 14.33 28.75
C VAL A 260 3.44 15.68 28.61
N SER A 261 3.89 16.00 27.40
CA SER A 261 4.52 17.29 27.12
C SER A 261 3.51 18.45 27.16
N ALA A 262 4.04 19.67 27.22
CA ALA A 262 3.27 20.87 26.94
C ALA A 262 2.68 20.84 25.50
N PRO A 263 1.53 21.48 25.25
CA PRO A 263 0.99 21.64 23.90
C PRO A 263 1.95 22.39 22.98
N ARG A 264 2.16 21.85 21.78
CA ARG A 264 2.95 22.46 20.70
C ARG A 264 2.08 22.70 19.49
N ALA A 265 2.34 23.79 18.78
CA ALA A 265 1.62 24.13 17.55
C ALA A 265 2.17 23.31 16.38
N LEU A 266 1.27 22.73 15.58
CA LEU A 266 1.64 22.06 14.33
C LEU A 266 1.51 23.07 13.19
N THR A 267 2.63 23.65 12.77
CA THR A 267 2.66 24.72 11.74
C THR A 267 2.91 24.21 10.32
N THR A 268 3.43 22.99 10.19
CA THR A 268 3.65 22.30 8.93
C THR A 268 3.26 20.84 9.06
N GLY A 269 3.11 20.16 7.92
CA GLY A 269 2.81 18.75 7.87
C GLY A 269 1.32 18.43 8.02
N VAL A 270 1.00 17.16 7.81
CA VAL A 270 -0.31 16.57 8.09
C VAL A 270 -0.15 15.47 9.14
N PRO A 271 -1.08 15.33 10.10
CA PRO A 271 -0.89 14.40 11.21
C PRO A 271 -0.75 12.94 10.76
N GLN A 272 0.34 12.27 11.16
CA GLN A 272 0.57 10.85 10.89
C GLN A 272 -0.41 9.98 11.69
N GLY A 273 -1.52 9.56 11.07
CA GLY A 273 -2.65 8.90 11.74
C GLY A 273 -4.00 9.58 11.49
N SER A 274 -4.00 10.70 10.77
CA SER A 274 -5.18 11.29 10.16
C SER A 274 -5.75 10.40 9.05
N VAL A 275 -7.05 10.54 8.82
CA VAL A 275 -7.77 9.90 7.72
C VAL A 275 -7.53 10.68 6.43
N LEU A 276 -7.51 12.01 6.50
CA LEU A 276 -7.42 12.87 5.33
C LEU A 276 -5.96 13.08 4.84
N GLY A 277 -4.99 13.02 5.75
CA GLY A 277 -3.57 13.29 5.46
C GLY A 277 -3.00 12.52 4.26
N PRO A 278 -3.26 11.21 4.11
CA PRO A 278 -2.75 10.46 2.96
C PRO A 278 -3.27 10.92 1.60
N LEU A 279 -4.54 11.32 1.52
CA LEU A 279 -5.10 11.90 0.29
C LEU A 279 -4.46 13.26 -0.01
N LEU A 280 -4.36 14.13 1.01
CA LEU A 280 -3.74 15.45 0.85
C LEU A 280 -2.29 15.34 0.37
N PHE A 281 -1.51 14.41 0.94
CA PHE A 281 -0.14 14.16 0.50
C PHE A 281 -0.10 13.66 -0.95
N SER A 282 -1.00 12.76 -1.34
CA SER A 282 -1.08 12.26 -2.71
C SER A 282 -1.38 13.38 -3.73
N LEU A 283 -2.20 14.37 -3.35
CA LEU A 283 -2.48 15.53 -4.18
C LEU A 283 -1.29 16.49 -4.22
N TYR A 284 -0.62 16.69 -3.08
CA TYR A 284 0.57 17.51 -2.95
C TYR A 284 1.70 17.08 -3.88
N THR A 285 1.90 15.77 -4.05
CA THR A 285 2.95 15.22 -4.90
C THR A 285 2.52 14.93 -6.34
N LYS A 286 1.29 15.32 -6.73
CA LYS A 286 0.74 14.95 -8.05
C LYS A 286 1.59 15.48 -9.22
N SER A 287 2.07 16.72 -9.14
CA SER A 287 2.85 17.35 -10.22
C SER A 287 4.26 16.79 -10.37
N LEU A 288 4.76 16.00 -9.41
CA LEU A 288 6.05 15.29 -9.55
C LEU A 288 6.06 14.36 -10.77
N GLY A 289 4.90 13.78 -11.11
CA GLY A 289 4.78 12.87 -12.24
C GLY A 289 5.14 13.48 -13.59
N SER A 290 4.86 14.77 -13.80
CA SER A 290 5.22 15.45 -15.06
C SER A 290 6.73 15.70 -15.17
N VAL A 291 7.39 15.99 -14.04
CA VAL A 291 8.87 16.13 -13.98
C VAL A 291 9.53 14.80 -14.33
N ILE A 292 9.05 13.69 -13.78
CA ILE A 292 9.62 12.37 -14.11
C ILE A 292 9.42 12.04 -15.59
N SER A 293 8.21 12.30 -16.10
CA SER A 293 7.84 11.95 -17.48
C SER A 293 8.58 12.78 -18.52
N SER A 294 8.98 14.02 -18.23
CA SER A 294 9.76 14.85 -19.16
C SER A 294 11.15 14.29 -19.46
N HIS A 295 11.69 13.45 -18.57
CA HIS A 295 12.94 12.72 -18.78
C HIS A 295 12.76 11.35 -19.46
N GLY A 296 11.53 10.98 -19.83
CA GLY A 296 11.21 9.68 -20.44
C GLY A 296 11.25 8.51 -19.45
N LEU A 297 11.22 8.78 -18.14
CA LEU A 297 11.10 7.76 -17.11
C LEU A 297 9.63 7.48 -16.81
N SER A 298 9.33 6.22 -16.50
CA SER A 298 8.04 5.84 -15.93
C SER A 298 8.13 5.85 -14.42
N TYR A 299 7.00 5.98 -13.73
CA TYR A 299 6.98 5.91 -12.27
C TYR A 299 5.75 5.20 -11.73
N HIS A 300 5.85 4.80 -10.46
CA HIS A 300 4.72 4.35 -9.67
C HIS A 300 4.88 4.84 -8.23
N CYS A 301 3.81 5.37 -7.66
CA CYS A 301 3.80 5.88 -6.31
C CYS A 301 2.92 5.00 -5.42
N TYR A 302 3.35 4.81 -4.18
CA TYR A 302 2.53 4.24 -3.11
C TYR A 302 2.72 5.10 -1.87
N ALA A 303 1.81 6.04 -1.66
CA ALA A 303 1.97 7.09 -0.66
C ALA A 303 3.25 7.91 -0.94
N ASP A 304 4.17 7.97 0.02
CA ASP A 304 5.47 8.62 -0.06
C ASP A 304 6.52 7.80 -0.83
N ASP A 305 6.35 6.49 -0.94
CA ASP A 305 7.27 5.63 -1.70
C ASP A 305 7.12 5.89 -3.21
N THR A 306 8.14 6.50 -3.83
CA THR A 306 8.17 6.77 -5.28
C THR A 306 9.16 5.85 -5.98
N GLN A 307 8.69 5.14 -7.01
CA GLN A 307 9.45 4.12 -7.72
C GLN A 307 9.64 4.57 -9.18
N LEU A 308 10.87 4.85 -9.59
CA LEU A 308 11.19 5.20 -10.97
C LEU A 308 11.59 3.95 -11.75
N ILE A 309 11.09 3.84 -12.97
CA ILE A 309 11.36 2.73 -13.89
C ILE A 309 11.91 3.33 -15.18
N PHE A 310 13.11 2.90 -15.55
CA PHE A 310 13.71 3.31 -16.81
C PHE A 310 14.21 2.09 -17.57
N SER A 311 13.70 1.88 -18.78
CA SER A 311 14.10 0.76 -19.65
C SER A 311 14.85 1.28 -20.86
N PHE A 312 15.97 0.65 -21.19
CA PHE A 312 16.90 1.15 -22.21
C PHE A 312 17.60 0.01 -22.96
N PRO A 313 18.10 0.25 -24.17
CA PRO A 313 18.95 -0.71 -24.88
C PRO A 313 20.23 -1.02 -24.08
N PRO A 314 20.69 -2.28 -24.00
CA PRO A 314 21.90 -2.62 -23.24
C PRO A 314 23.18 -1.87 -23.67
N SER A 315 23.23 -1.38 -24.90
CA SER A 315 24.36 -0.60 -25.45
C SER A 315 24.35 0.89 -25.08
N ASP A 316 23.30 1.39 -24.43
CA ASP A 316 23.14 2.80 -24.13
C ASP A 316 24.01 3.22 -22.93
N ASN A 317 24.97 4.13 -23.17
CA ASN A 317 25.90 4.63 -22.17
C ASN A 317 25.46 5.95 -21.51
N GLN A 318 24.37 6.59 -21.97
CA GLN A 318 23.86 7.86 -21.43
C GLN A 318 22.85 7.65 -20.29
N VAL A 319 22.64 6.41 -19.87
CA VAL A 319 21.68 6.02 -18.83
C VAL A 319 21.97 6.72 -17.51
N ALA A 320 23.23 6.73 -17.07
CA ALA A 320 23.63 7.39 -15.82
C ALA A 320 23.32 8.89 -15.87
N ASN A 321 23.63 9.54 -16.98
CA ASN A 321 23.42 10.98 -17.17
C ASN A 321 21.93 11.36 -17.17
N ARG A 322 21.08 10.60 -17.88
CA ARG A 322 19.63 10.86 -17.90
C ARG A 322 18.99 10.64 -16.54
N ILE A 323 19.40 9.59 -15.82
CA ILE A 323 18.90 9.36 -14.46
C ILE A 323 19.39 10.45 -13.51
N SER A 324 20.67 10.84 -13.58
CA SER A 324 21.23 11.91 -12.75
C SER A 324 20.49 13.24 -12.99
N ALA A 325 20.26 13.62 -14.25
CA ALA A 325 19.48 14.80 -14.60
C ALA A 325 18.04 14.75 -14.07
N CYS A 326 17.38 13.59 -14.22
CA CYS A 326 16.03 13.40 -13.67
C CYS A 326 16.01 13.53 -12.14
N LEU A 327 16.96 12.90 -11.44
CA LEU A 327 17.04 12.99 -9.98
C LEU A 327 17.40 14.41 -9.50
N ALA A 328 18.21 15.15 -10.24
CA ALA A 328 18.51 16.56 -9.96
C ALA A 328 17.24 17.43 -10.09
N ASP A 329 16.47 17.29 -11.17
CA ASP A 329 15.21 18.03 -11.34
C ASP A 329 14.16 17.63 -10.31
N ILE A 330 14.12 16.36 -9.91
CA ILE A 330 13.28 15.90 -8.79
C ILE A 330 13.73 16.55 -7.48
N SER A 331 15.04 16.64 -7.21
CA SER A 331 15.61 17.30 -6.02
C SER A 331 15.21 18.78 -5.97
N VAL A 332 15.31 19.48 -7.10
CA VAL A 332 14.87 20.88 -7.26
C VAL A 332 13.37 21.01 -7.05
N TRP A 333 12.55 20.18 -7.70
CA TRP A 333 11.10 20.19 -7.54
C TRP A 333 10.69 19.92 -6.09
N MET A 334 11.29 18.92 -5.44
CA MET A 334 11.02 18.57 -4.05
C MET A 334 11.37 19.73 -3.13
N THR A 335 12.52 20.38 -3.35
CA THR A 335 12.95 21.56 -2.59
C THR A 335 11.94 22.71 -2.73
N ALA A 336 11.48 23.00 -3.94
CA ALA A 336 10.44 24.01 -4.19
C ALA A 336 9.11 23.67 -3.49
N HIS A 337 8.83 22.38 -3.29
CA HIS A 337 7.66 21.88 -2.55
C HIS A 337 7.99 21.55 -1.08
N HIS A 338 9.08 22.06 -0.50
CA HIS A 338 9.44 21.83 0.91
C HIS A 338 9.51 20.33 1.31
N LEU A 339 9.89 19.48 0.36
CA LEU A 339 10.17 18.06 0.56
C LEU A 339 11.68 17.82 0.43
N LYS A 340 12.18 16.85 1.20
CA LYS A 340 13.61 16.51 1.19
C LYS A 340 13.85 15.08 0.72
N LEU A 341 14.47 14.95 -0.45
CA LEU A 341 14.93 13.66 -0.95
C LEU A 341 16.06 13.10 -0.08
N ASN A 342 15.96 11.83 0.30
CA ASN A 342 16.98 11.13 1.08
C ASN A 342 17.85 10.26 0.16
N LEU A 343 18.83 10.88 -0.49
CA LEU A 343 19.74 10.18 -1.40
C LEU A 343 20.51 9.03 -0.74
N GLY A 344 20.79 9.12 0.57
CA GLY A 344 21.47 8.05 1.31
C GLY A 344 20.62 6.80 1.56
N LYS A 345 19.29 6.91 1.42
CA LYS A 345 18.36 5.78 1.50
C LYS A 345 17.75 5.40 0.16
N THR A 346 17.96 6.20 -0.88
CA THR A 346 17.55 5.87 -2.23
C THR A 346 18.26 4.59 -2.69
N GLU A 347 17.48 3.57 -3.05
CA GLU A 347 18.01 2.30 -3.54
C GLU A 347 17.93 2.24 -5.08
N LEU A 348 19.03 1.91 -5.73
CA LEU A 348 19.09 1.63 -7.17
C LEU A 348 19.23 0.13 -7.40
N LEU A 349 18.40 -0.44 -8.28
CA LEU A 349 18.48 -1.82 -8.72
C LEU A 349 18.61 -1.85 -10.25
N LEU A 350 19.73 -2.38 -10.75
CA LEU A 350 19.94 -2.61 -12.18
C LEU A 350 19.50 -4.04 -12.56
N LEU A 351 18.62 -4.13 -13.56
CA LEU A 351 18.18 -5.38 -14.17
C LEU A 351 18.80 -5.46 -15.57
N PRO A 352 19.95 -6.15 -15.72
CA PRO A 352 20.62 -6.22 -17.02
C PRO A 352 19.81 -7.05 -18.02
N GLY A 353 19.72 -6.52 -19.24
CA GLY A 353 19.30 -7.27 -20.43
C GLY A 353 20.36 -8.30 -20.84
N LYS A 354 20.10 -9.03 -21.92
CA LYS A 354 21.13 -9.89 -22.51
C LYS A 354 22.28 -9.04 -23.03
N ASP A 355 23.51 -9.51 -22.83
CA ASP A 355 24.74 -8.88 -23.35
C ASP A 355 24.96 -7.43 -22.88
N CYS A 356 24.47 -7.09 -21.67
CA CYS A 356 24.71 -5.78 -21.08
C CYS A 356 26.16 -5.65 -20.59
N PRO A 357 26.94 -4.66 -21.06
CA PRO A 357 28.37 -4.56 -20.80
C PRO A 357 28.71 -4.00 -19.41
N PHE A 358 27.75 -3.40 -18.71
CA PHE A 358 27.94 -2.88 -17.35
C PHE A 358 26.96 -3.57 -16.39
N HIS A 359 27.52 -4.12 -15.30
CA HIS A 359 26.77 -4.77 -14.23
C HIS A 359 26.60 -3.88 -13.00
N ASP A 360 27.41 -2.82 -12.91
CA ASP A 360 27.38 -1.86 -11.82
C ASP A 360 27.13 -0.46 -12.41
N LEU A 361 26.02 0.15 -12.02
CA LEU A 361 25.64 1.51 -12.38
C LEU A 361 25.76 2.38 -11.14
N ALA A 362 26.54 3.45 -11.22
CA ALA A 362 26.68 4.44 -10.17
C ALA A 362 26.22 5.80 -10.70
N ILE A 363 25.45 6.51 -9.88
CA ILE A 363 24.80 7.77 -10.25
C ILE A 363 25.16 8.79 -9.18
N THR A 364 25.71 9.91 -9.61
CA THR A 364 26.02 11.03 -8.71
C THR A 364 24.92 12.08 -8.83
N VAL A 365 24.35 12.49 -7.71
CA VAL A 365 23.33 13.55 -7.59
C VAL A 365 23.69 14.37 -6.36
N ASP A 366 23.80 15.70 -6.49
CA ASP A 366 24.09 16.61 -5.37
C ASP A 366 25.27 16.14 -4.48
N ASN A 367 26.38 15.75 -5.11
CA ASN A 367 27.59 15.16 -4.48
C ASN A 367 27.38 13.84 -3.71
N SER A 368 26.19 13.24 -3.79
CA SER A 368 25.87 11.94 -3.21
C SER A 368 25.94 10.85 -4.28
N LEU A 369 26.61 9.74 -3.97
CA LEU A 369 26.74 8.59 -4.86
C LEU A 369 25.66 7.55 -4.55
N VAL A 370 24.83 7.23 -5.54
CA VAL A 370 23.84 6.15 -5.49
C VAL A 370 24.33 5.00 -6.37
N SER A 371 24.73 3.90 -5.74
CA SER A 371 25.27 2.71 -6.42
C SER A 371 24.20 1.62 -6.58
N SER A 372 24.27 0.88 -7.68
CA SER A 372 23.38 -0.25 -7.91
C SER A 372 23.59 -1.37 -6.90
N SER A 373 22.49 -1.87 -6.34
CA SER A 373 22.42 -3.01 -5.45
C SER A 373 22.00 -4.27 -6.20
N GLN A 374 22.33 -5.45 -5.66
CA GLN A 374 21.89 -6.75 -6.21
C GLN A 374 20.44 -7.08 -5.86
N SER A 375 19.91 -6.45 -4.81
CA SER A 375 18.52 -6.57 -4.40
C SER A 375 18.07 -5.34 -3.61
N ALA A 376 16.82 -4.94 -3.81
CA ALA A 376 16.20 -3.80 -3.15
C ALA A 376 14.87 -4.21 -2.50
N LYS A 377 14.47 -3.56 -1.41
CA LYS A 377 13.20 -3.88 -0.73
C LYS A 377 12.13 -2.88 -1.12
N ASN A 378 11.11 -3.34 -1.84
CA ASN A 378 10.04 -2.52 -2.38
C ASN A 378 8.68 -2.96 -1.83
N LEU A 379 7.96 -2.08 -1.13
CA LEU A 379 6.64 -2.34 -0.52
C LEU A 379 6.55 -3.68 0.23
N GLY A 380 7.60 -4.02 0.97
CA GLY A 380 7.68 -5.24 1.78
C GLY A 380 8.19 -6.49 1.06
N VAL A 381 8.44 -6.43 -0.25
CA VAL A 381 8.97 -7.53 -1.07
C VAL A 381 10.40 -7.23 -1.51
N THR A 382 11.31 -8.20 -1.37
CA THR A 382 12.68 -8.03 -1.87
C THR A 382 12.78 -8.45 -3.34
N LEU A 383 13.14 -7.50 -4.21
CA LEU A 383 13.37 -7.71 -5.63
C LEU A 383 14.86 -7.95 -5.87
N ASP A 384 15.21 -8.95 -6.67
CA ASP A 384 16.59 -9.17 -7.14
C ASP A 384 16.72 -8.78 -8.62
N ASN A 385 17.95 -8.55 -9.08
CA ASN A 385 18.26 -8.13 -10.46
C ASN A 385 17.76 -9.10 -11.56
N THR A 386 17.43 -10.34 -11.21
CA THR A 386 16.87 -11.34 -12.15
C THR A 386 15.35 -11.48 -12.06
N LEU A 387 14.71 -10.87 -11.06
CA LEU A 387 13.33 -11.08 -10.65
C LEU A 387 13.01 -12.56 -10.33
N SER A 388 13.95 -13.25 -9.69
CA SER A 388 13.77 -14.64 -9.21
C SER A 388 12.97 -14.72 -7.91
N PHE A 389 12.95 -13.63 -7.13
CA PHE A 389 12.38 -13.54 -5.79
C PHE A 389 13.00 -14.51 -4.78
N SER A 390 14.19 -15.05 -5.07
CA SER A 390 14.83 -16.08 -4.25
C SER A 390 15.15 -15.57 -2.84
N THR A 391 15.67 -14.33 -2.72
CA THR A 391 15.94 -13.67 -1.44
C THR A 391 14.65 -13.44 -0.65
N ASN A 392 13.58 -12.98 -1.32
CA ASN A 392 12.27 -12.79 -0.69
C ASN A 392 11.69 -14.10 -0.16
N ILE A 393 11.70 -15.16 -0.98
CA ILE A 393 11.20 -16.49 -0.59
C ILE A 393 11.98 -17.03 0.61
N LYS A 394 13.31 -16.87 0.64
CA LYS A 394 14.13 -17.24 1.81
C LYS A 394 13.74 -16.46 3.06
N ALA A 395 13.57 -15.14 2.95
CA ALA A 395 13.17 -14.29 4.08
C ALA A 395 11.78 -14.65 4.63
N VAL A 396 10.78 -14.81 3.75
CA VAL A 396 9.42 -15.24 4.13
C VAL A 396 9.45 -16.63 4.77
N THR A 397 10.20 -17.57 4.18
CA THR A 397 10.36 -18.93 4.73
C THR A 397 10.97 -18.89 6.13
N ARG A 398 12.03 -18.10 6.35
CA ARG A 398 12.67 -17.92 7.66
C ARG A 398 11.69 -17.36 8.69
N SER A 399 10.97 -16.30 8.33
CA SER A 399 9.96 -15.68 9.20
C SER A 399 8.84 -16.68 9.56
N CYS A 400 8.33 -17.43 8.58
CA CYS A 400 7.29 -18.42 8.81
C CYS A 400 7.77 -19.59 9.66
N ARG A 401 9.01 -20.08 9.47
CA ARG A 401 9.58 -21.14 10.33
C ARG A 401 9.67 -20.70 11.77
N PHE A 402 10.10 -19.46 12.00
CA PHE A 402 10.17 -18.88 13.32
C PHE A 402 8.78 -18.83 14.00
N MET A 403 7.74 -18.39 13.27
CA MET A 403 6.37 -18.40 13.78
C MET A 403 5.85 -19.82 14.05
N LEU A 404 6.09 -20.77 13.14
CA LEU A 404 5.70 -22.17 13.36
C LEU A 404 6.40 -22.79 14.58
N TYR A 405 7.66 -22.45 14.81
CA TYR A 405 8.41 -22.88 16.00
C TYR A 405 7.74 -22.36 17.28
N ASN A 406 7.40 -21.08 17.33
CA ASN A 406 6.75 -20.49 18.51
C ASN A 406 5.34 -21.07 18.74
N ILE A 407 4.53 -21.23 17.69
CA ILE A 407 3.20 -21.86 17.80
C ILE A 407 3.34 -23.30 18.27
N ARG A 408 4.37 -24.05 17.83
CA ARG A 408 4.61 -25.43 18.27
C ARG A 408 4.90 -25.52 19.77
N ARG A 409 5.57 -24.54 20.37
CA ARG A 409 5.85 -24.52 21.82
C ARG A 409 4.57 -24.39 22.64
N VAL A 410 3.61 -23.60 22.17
CA VAL A 410 2.32 -23.40 22.86
C VAL A 410 1.25 -24.39 22.41
N ARG A 411 1.51 -25.20 21.39
CA ARG A 411 0.52 -26.13 20.80
C ARG A 411 -0.21 -27.01 21.81
N PRO A 412 0.42 -27.55 22.88
CA PRO A 412 -0.28 -28.36 23.88
C PRO A 412 -1.42 -27.61 24.61
N CYS A 413 -1.33 -26.28 24.70
CA CYS A 413 -2.30 -25.43 25.37
C CYS A 413 -3.38 -24.88 24.43
N LEU A 414 -3.39 -25.29 23.16
CA LEU A 414 -4.27 -24.75 22.13
C LEU A 414 -5.29 -25.79 21.65
N THR A 415 -6.53 -25.33 21.46
CA THR A 415 -7.50 -26.07 20.64
C THR A 415 -7.03 -26.09 19.18
N GLN A 416 -7.59 -26.99 18.38
CA GLN A 416 -7.28 -27.07 16.96
C GLN A 416 -7.68 -25.77 16.23
N GLU A 417 -8.83 -25.20 16.60
CA GLU A 417 -9.39 -23.98 16.05
C GLU A 417 -8.49 -22.78 16.36
N ALA A 418 -8.05 -22.64 17.62
CA ALA A 418 -7.12 -21.59 18.01
C ALA A 418 -5.77 -21.72 17.27
N ALA A 419 -5.25 -22.95 17.14
CA ALA A 419 -4.03 -23.20 16.37
C ALA A 419 -4.21 -22.85 14.89
N GLN A 420 -5.36 -23.15 14.30
CA GLN A 420 -5.70 -22.78 12.92
C GLN A 420 -5.72 -21.26 12.75
N VAL A 421 -6.38 -20.52 13.64
CA VAL A 421 -6.43 -19.05 13.61
C VAL A 421 -5.03 -18.45 13.70
N LEU A 422 -4.20 -18.92 14.63
CA LEU A 422 -2.82 -18.45 14.77
C LEU A 422 -1.98 -18.72 13.52
N VAL A 423 -2.06 -19.94 12.98
CA VAL A 423 -1.35 -20.30 11.75
C VAL A 423 -1.85 -19.48 10.57
N GLN A 424 -3.15 -19.20 10.47
CA GLN A 424 -3.70 -18.40 9.40
C GLN A 424 -3.25 -16.94 9.49
N ALA A 425 -3.30 -16.36 10.69
CA ALA A 425 -2.92 -14.98 10.96
C ALA A 425 -1.41 -14.74 10.86
N LEU A 426 -0.57 -15.70 11.25
CA LEU A 426 0.89 -15.53 11.35
C LEU A 426 1.68 -16.26 10.26
N VAL A 427 1.14 -17.27 9.59
CA VAL A 427 1.90 -18.02 8.58
C VAL A 427 1.26 -17.85 7.22
N ILE A 428 -0.02 -18.18 7.09
CA ILE A 428 -0.72 -18.15 5.80
C ILE A 428 -0.82 -16.72 5.25
N SER A 429 -1.11 -15.73 6.11
CA SER A 429 -1.12 -14.30 5.73
C SER A 429 0.21 -13.85 5.09
N ARG A 430 1.35 -14.31 5.62
CA ARG A 430 2.69 -14.02 5.11
C ARG A 430 2.98 -14.74 3.79
N LEU A 431 2.45 -15.95 3.61
CA LEU A 431 2.53 -16.67 2.33
C LEU A 431 1.67 -16.02 1.24
N ASP A 432 0.59 -15.33 1.63
CA ASP A 432 -0.34 -14.68 0.69
C ASP A 432 0.04 -13.26 0.32
N TYR A 433 0.84 -12.58 1.15
CA TYR A 433 1.28 -11.23 0.88
C TYR A 433 2.05 -11.14 -0.45
N CYS A 434 1.48 -10.40 -1.41
CA CYS A 434 2.03 -10.20 -2.75
C CYS A 434 2.38 -11.48 -3.52
N ASN A 435 1.65 -12.59 -3.27
CA ASN A 435 2.00 -13.88 -3.86
C ASN A 435 1.76 -13.93 -5.39
N SER A 436 0.95 -13.02 -5.95
CA SER A 436 0.72 -12.94 -7.40
C SER A 436 2.02 -12.65 -8.20
N LEU A 437 3.00 -11.99 -7.58
CA LEU A 437 4.32 -11.72 -8.18
C LEU A 437 5.11 -13.01 -8.48
N LEU A 438 4.81 -14.08 -7.76
CA LEU A 438 5.47 -15.39 -7.89
C LEU A 438 4.89 -16.23 -9.06
N ALA A 439 3.87 -15.72 -9.75
CA ALA A 439 3.27 -16.38 -10.91
C ALA A 439 4.32 -16.64 -12.02
N GLY A 440 4.30 -17.85 -12.57
CA GLY A 440 5.22 -18.27 -13.64
C GLY A 440 6.63 -18.65 -13.19
N LEU A 441 6.95 -18.55 -11.89
CA LEU A 441 8.21 -19.07 -11.37
C LEU A 441 8.24 -20.61 -11.40
N PRO A 442 9.43 -21.23 -11.54
CA PRO A 442 9.54 -22.68 -11.58
C PRO A 442 9.12 -23.31 -10.24
N ALA A 443 8.55 -24.51 -10.29
CA ALA A 443 8.06 -25.21 -9.10
C ALA A 443 9.14 -25.41 -8.02
N CYS A 444 10.42 -25.57 -8.41
CA CYS A 444 11.53 -25.67 -7.47
C CYS A 444 11.73 -24.40 -6.62
N ALA A 445 11.47 -23.21 -7.18
CA ALA A 445 11.57 -21.94 -6.47
C ALA A 445 10.44 -21.77 -5.43
N ILE A 446 9.23 -22.25 -5.74
CA ILE A 446 8.05 -22.14 -4.86
C ILE A 446 8.00 -23.26 -3.81
N LYS A 447 8.66 -24.39 -4.06
CA LYS A 447 8.70 -25.57 -3.17
C LYS A 447 8.95 -25.24 -1.67
N PRO A 448 9.87 -24.33 -1.29
CA PRO A 448 10.07 -23.97 0.11
C PRO A 448 8.80 -23.46 0.79
N LEU A 449 8.00 -22.63 0.11
CA LEU A 449 6.73 -22.10 0.63
C LEU A 449 5.70 -23.22 0.82
N GLN A 450 5.64 -24.18 -0.12
CA GLN A 450 4.75 -25.35 0.01
C GLN A 450 5.14 -26.21 1.22
N LEU A 451 6.44 -26.38 1.50
CA LEU A 451 6.90 -27.11 2.67
C LEU A 451 6.50 -26.41 3.98
N ILE A 452 6.50 -25.07 4.02
CA ILE A 452 5.98 -24.30 5.16
C ILE A 452 4.49 -24.55 5.35
N GLN A 453 3.68 -24.43 4.30
CA GLN A 453 2.25 -24.71 4.39
C GLN A 453 1.99 -26.15 4.87
N ASN A 454 2.78 -27.11 4.39
CA ASN A 454 2.64 -28.50 4.79
C ASN A 454 2.97 -28.71 6.27
N ALA A 455 4.03 -28.06 6.78
CA ALA A 455 4.37 -28.08 8.20
C ALA A 455 3.29 -27.41 9.05
N ALA A 456 2.72 -26.31 8.54
CA ALA A 456 1.65 -25.56 9.18
C ALA A 456 0.37 -26.41 9.34
N ALA A 457 -0.06 -27.12 8.29
CA ALA A 457 -1.23 -28.00 8.35
C ALA A 457 -1.05 -29.13 9.37
N ARG A 458 0.13 -29.75 9.40
CA ARG A 458 0.45 -30.77 10.41
C ARG A 458 0.44 -30.21 11.83
N LEU A 459 0.91 -28.98 12.02
CA LEU A 459 0.91 -28.33 13.32
C LEU A 459 -0.51 -28.08 13.84
N VAL A 460 -1.44 -27.67 12.97
CA VAL A 460 -2.85 -27.47 13.34
C VAL A 460 -3.44 -28.76 13.90
N PHE A 461 -3.28 -29.89 13.20
CA PHE A 461 -3.76 -31.20 13.67
C PHE A 461 -2.86 -31.89 14.70
N ASN A 462 -1.78 -31.23 15.14
CA ASN A 462 -0.78 -31.79 16.06
C ASN A 462 -0.18 -33.14 15.59
N LEU A 463 0.06 -33.28 14.29
CA LEU A 463 0.55 -34.51 13.67
C LEU A 463 2.09 -34.54 13.51
N PRO A 464 2.71 -35.75 13.47
CA PRO A 464 4.12 -35.92 13.18
C PRO A 464 4.58 -35.31 11.84
N LYS A 465 5.88 -35.04 11.73
CA LYS A 465 6.52 -34.36 10.57
C LYS A 465 6.23 -35.05 9.23
N PHE A 466 6.14 -36.38 9.22
CA PHE A 466 6.01 -37.19 8.00
C PHE A 466 4.56 -37.57 7.67
N SER A 467 3.57 -37.15 8.45
CA SER A 467 2.16 -37.45 8.18
C SER A 467 1.73 -36.93 6.81
N HIS A 468 0.87 -37.70 6.14
CA HIS A 468 0.37 -37.39 4.80
C HIS A 468 -0.44 -36.08 4.83
N VAL A 469 -0.04 -35.10 4.03
CA VAL A 469 -0.53 -33.71 4.17
C VAL A 469 -1.77 -33.41 3.33
N THR A 470 -1.99 -34.14 2.24
CA THR A 470 -3.10 -33.86 1.31
C THR A 470 -4.49 -33.93 1.96
N PRO A 471 -4.79 -34.90 2.86
CA PRO A 471 -6.06 -34.93 3.59
C PRO A 471 -6.21 -33.73 4.54
N LEU A 472 -5.11 -33.29 5.16
CA LEU A 472 -5.09 -32.16 6.09
C LEU A 472 -5.40 -30.84 5.38
N LEU A 473 -4.82 -30.63 4.20
CA LEU A 473 -5.14 -29.43 3.40
C LEU A 473 -6.60 -29.44 2.94
N ARG A 474 -7.17 -30.62 2.66
CA ARG A 474 -8.59 -30.74 2.28
C ARG A 474 -9.51 -30.41 3.46
N SER A 475 -9.25 -30.96 4.65
CA SER A 475 -10.06 -30.68 5.84
C SER A 475 -9.98 -29.20 6.27
N LEU A 476 -8.81 -28.57 6.13
CA LEU A 476 -8.63 -27.14 6.39
C LEU A 476 -9.14 -26.24 5.25
N HIS A 477 -9.59 -26.81 4.13
CA HIS A 477 -9.93 -26.08 2.92
C HIS A 477 -8.79 -25.20 2.38
N TRP A 478 -7.53 -25.61 2.59
CA TRP A 478 -6.35 -24.88 2.14
C TRP A 478 -5.93 -25.31 0.74
N LEU A 479 -5.93 -24.36 -0.19
CA LEU A 479 -5.31 -24.54 -1.50
C LEU A 479 -3.78 -24.65 -1.36
N PRO A 480 -3.11 -25.56 -2.12
CA PRO A 480 -1.65 -25.56 -2.24
C PRO A 480 -1.11 -24.19 -2.70
N VAL A 481 0.14 -23.87 -2.38
CA VAL A 481 0.73 -22.55 -2.64
C VAL A 481 0.65 -22.15 -4.12
N GLU A 482 0.93 -23.06 -5.05
CA GLU A 482 0.81 -22.77 -6.49
C GLU A 482 -0.63 -22.42 -6.89
N ALA A 483 -1.61 -23.16 -6.37
CA ALA A 483 -3.02 -22.88 -6.59
C ALA A 483 -3.45 -21.54 -5.96
N ARG A 484 -2.88 -21.17 -4.80
CA ARG A 484 -3.10 -19.86 -4.17
C ARG A 484 -2.59 -18.70 -5.02
N ILE A 485 -1.38 -18.83 -5.57
CA ILE A 485 -0.81 -17.84 -6.51
C ILE A 485 -1.73 -17.68 -7.71
N ARG A 486 -2.13 -18.80 -8.34
CA ARG A 486 -3.06 -18.78 -9.48
C ARG A 486 -4.40 -18.14 -9.11
N TYR A 487 -4.98 -18.53 -7.98
CA TYR A 487 -6.25 -17.99 -7.50
C TYR A 487 -6.16 -16.47 -7.31
N LYS A 488 -5.07 -15.98 -6.71
CA LYS A 488 -4.86 -14.55 -6.50
C LYS A 488 -4.70 -13.78 -7.80
N SER A 489 -3.90 -14.28 -8.75
CA SER A 489 -3.78 -13.67 -10.08
C SER A 489 -5.13 -13.63 -10.81
N MET A 490 -5.98 -14.66 -10.64
CA MET A 490 -7.33 -14.68 -11.21
C MET A 490 -8.28 -13.69 -10.53
N LEU A 491 -8.14 -13.43 -9.23
CA LEU A 491 -8.91 -12.38 -8.56
C LEU A 491 -8.52 -10.98 -9.07
N LEU A 492 -7.23 -10.74 -9.29
CA LEU A 492 -6.76 -9.48 -9.89
C LEU A 492 -7.28 -9.33 -11.33
N ALA A 493 -7.23 -10.40 -12.13
CA ALA A 493 -7.78 -10.41 -13.48
C ALA A 493 -9.31 -10.18 -13.49
N TYR A 494 -10.04 -10.79 -12.56
CA TYR A 494 -11.48 -10.55 -12.39
C TYR A 494 -11.76 -9.07 -12.11
N GLY A 495 -11.03 -8.48 -11.16
CA GLY A 495 -11.15 -7.06 -10.86
C GLY A 495 -10.85 -6.17 -12.06
N ALA A 496 -9.84 -6.53 -12.87
CA ALA A 496 -9.51 -5.81 -14.09
C ALA A 496 -10.63 -5.90 -15.14
N VAL A 497 -11.24 -7.08 -15.32
CA VAL A 497 -12.36 -7.29 -16.26
C VAL A 497 -13.63 -6.54 -15.83
N ARG A 498 -13.89 -6.44 -14.53
CA ARG A 498 -15.10 -5.79 -13.98
C ARG A 498 -14.91 -4.30 -13.67
N GLY A 499 -13.74 -3.73 -14.00
CA GLY A 499 -13.44 -2.31 -13.76
C GLY A 499 -13.21 -1.94 -12.29
N THR A 500 -13.03 -2.92 -11.39
CA THR A 500 -12.80 -2.67 -9.95
C THR A 500 -11.32 -2.68 -9.56
N ALA A 501 -10.43 -3.02 -10.49
CA ALA A 501 -8.98 -2.94 -10.29
C ALA A 501 -8.43 -1.59 -10.79
N PRO A 502 -7.18 -1.23 -10.46
CA PRO A 502 -6.57 0.01 -10.94
C PRO A 502 -6.49 0.10 -12.47
N PRO A 503 -6.60 1.30 -13.07
CA PRO A 503 -6.57 1.49 -14.53
C PRO A 503 -5.35 0.84 -15.20
N TYR A 504 -4.17 0.92 -14.57
CA TYR A 504 -2.96 0.30 -15.09
C TYR A 504 -3.02 -1.24 -15.15
N LEU A 505 -3.77 -1.91 -14.27
CA LEU A 505 -3.99 -3.36 -14.37
C LEU A 505 -5.09 -3.69 -15.38
N GLN A 506 -6.11 -2.84 -15.50
CA GLN A 506 -7.14 -2.99 -16.53
C GLN A 506 -6.50 -2.95 -17.92
N ALA A 507 -5.55 -2.05 -18.15
CA ALA A 507 -4.82 -1.93 -19.42
C ALA A 507 -4.02 -3.20 -19.82
N LEU A 508 -3.64 -4.04 -18.84
CA LEU A 508 -2.94 -5.31 -19.07
C LEU A 508 -3.88 -6.44 -19.52
N ILE A 509 -5.19 -6.29 -19.35
CA ILE A 509 -6.19 -7.31 -19.67
C ILE A 509 -7.05 -6.83 -20.84
N ARG A 510 -7.06 -7.60 -21.94
CA ARG A 510 -7.87 -7.27 -23.12
C ARG A 510 -8.98 -8.28 -23.31
N PRO A 511 -10.26 -7.85 -23.41
CA PRO A 511 -11.33 -8.72 -23.86
C PRO A 511 -11.00 -9.29 -25.24
N TYR A 512 -11.30 -10.56 -25.46
CA TYR A 512 -11.14 -11.18 -26.77
C TYR A 512 -12.26 -10.71 -27.69
N THR A 513 -11.92 -9.88 -28.67
CA THR A 513 -12.84 -9.46 -29.73
C THR A 513 -12.69 -10.37 -30.95
N GLN A 514 -13.78 -11.04 -31.33
CA GLN A 514 -13.83 -11.88 -32.54
C GLN A 514 -14.15 -11.03 -33.77
N THR A 515 -13.54 -11.34 -34.91
CA THR A 515 -13.77 -10.66 -36.20
C THR A 515 -15.06 -11.08 -36.91
N ARG A 516 -15.76 -12.12 -36.43
CA ARG A 516 -17.08 -12.55 -36.92
C ARG A 516 -17.99 -12.91 -35.74
N ALA A 517 -19.28 -12.57 -35.82
CA ALA A 517 -20.27 -12.89 -34.80
C ALA A 517 -20.60 -14.40 -34.80
N LEU A 518 -20.03 -15.15 -33.86
CA LEU A 518 -20.32 -16.57 -33.61
C LEU A 518 -20.97 -16.74 -32.23
N ARG A 519 -21.61 -17.89 -31.97
CA ARG A 519 -22.29 -18.23 -30.69
C ARG A 519 -21.39 -18.14 -29.43
N SER A 520 -20.08 -17.94 -29.58
CA SER A 520 -19.10 -17.77 -28.49
C SER A 520 -18.85 -16.30 -28.10
N SER A 521 -19.58 -15.34 -28.68
CA SER A 521 -19.50 -13.91 -28.39
C SER A 521 -19.76 -13.55 -26.93
N THR A 522 -20.54 -14.37 -26.21
CA THR A 522 -20.89 -14.17 -24.79
C THR A 522 -19.91 -14.84 -23.82
N SER A 523 -18.86 -15.52 -24.31
CA SER A 523 -18.04 -16.41 -23.46
C SER A 523 -17.08 -15.72 -22.49
N GLY A 524 -16.90 -14.38 -22.58
CA GLY A 524 -16.05 -13.62 -21.66
C GLY A 524 -14.57 -14.04 -21.72
N LEU A 525 -14.05 -14.38 -22.90
CA LEU A 525 -12.66 -14.76 -23.11
C LEU A 525 -11.74 -13.53 -23.08
N LEU A 526 -10.47 -13.75 -22.70
CA LEU A 526 -9.42 -12.74 -22.72
C LEU A 526 -8.42 -13.02 -23.84
N ALA A 527 -7.97 -11.98 -24.52
CA ALA A 527 -6.90 -12.04 -25.49
C ALA A 527 -5.54 -12.04 -24.78
N SER A 528 -4.61 -12.86 -25.25
CA SER A 528 -3.20 -12.69 -24.90
C SER A 528 -2.64 -11.46 -25.60
N LEU A 529 -1.88 -10.62 -24.89
CA LEU A 529 -1.20 -9.48 -25.51
C LEU A 529 -0.21 -9.97 -26.59
N PRO A 530 -0.19 -9.35 -27.80
CA PRO A 530 0.76 -9.69 -28.84
C PRO A 530 2.16 -9.22 -28.43
N LEU A 531 2.95 -10.14 -27.89
CA LEU A 531 4.37 -9.90 -27.59
C LEU A 531 5.20 -10.07 -28.86
N LYS A 532 6.28 -9.28 -29.01
CA LYS A 532 7.17 -9.31 -30.19
C LYS A 532 7.65 -10.75 -30.46
N LYS A 533 7.61 -11.20 -31.73
CA LYS A 533 7.99 -12.57 -32.15
C LYS A 533 9.37 -13.05 -31.68
N HIS A 534 10.30 -12.13 -31.39
CA HIS A 534 11.67 -12.41 -30.97
C HIS A 534 11.89 -12.46 -29.44
N SER A 535 10.84 -12.30 -28.64
CA SER A 535 10.95 -12.34 -27.17
C SER A 535 11.04 -13.78 -26.65
N SER A 536 11.85 -14.00 -25.61
CA SER A 536 12.07 -15.34 -25.03
C SER A 536 10.77 -15.93 -24.49
N ARG A 537 10.34 -17.11 -24.99
CA ARG A 537 9.14 -17.82 -24.50
C ARG A 537 9.14 -18.03 -22.98
N SER A 538 10.31 -18.27 -22.37
CA SER A 538 10.43 -18.43 -20.91
C SER A 538 10.22 -17.12 -20.15
N ALA A 539 10.59 -15.97 -20.73
CA ALA A 539 10.34 -14.65 -20.13
C ALA A 539 8.86 -14.26 -20.23
N GLN A 540 8.23 -14.54 -21.38
CA GLN A 540 6.80 -14.30 -21.59
C GLN A 540 5.92 -15.10 -20.62
N SER A 541 6.34 -16.32 -20.26
CA SER A 541 5.59 -17.20 -19.35
C SER A 541 5.50 -16.70 -17.90
N LYS A 542 6.11 -15.56 -17.57
CA LYS A 542 6.09 -14.92 -16.23
C LYS A 542 5.29 -13.61 -16.20
N LEU A 543 4.81 -13.16 -17.35
CA LEU A 543 4.03 -11.92 -17.46
C LEU A 543 2.60 -12.15 -16.98
N PHE A 544 2.08 -11.22 -16.19
CA PHE A 544 0.68 -11.24 -15.79
C PHE A 544 -0.24 -11.14 -17.01
N ALA A 545 0.08 -10.25 -17.96
CA ALA A 545 -0.61 -10.09 -19.23
C ALA A 545 -0.69 -11.37 -20.08
N ALA A 546 0.22 -12.32 -19.90
CA ALA A 546 0.22 -13.59 -20.60
C ALA A 546 -0.45 -14.71 -19.80
N LEU A 547 -0.10 -14.83 -18.52
CA LEU A 547 -0.60 -15.89 -17.63
C LEU A 547 -2.08 -15.70 -17.28
N ALA A 548 -2.52 -14.47 -17.05
CA ALA A 548 -3.88 -14.19 -16.64
C ALA A 548 -4.90 -14.63 -17.71
N PRO A 549 -4.77 -14.24 -18.99
CA PRO A 549 -5.64 -14.76 -20.06
C PRO A 549 -5.57 -16.28 -20.20
N GLN A 550 -4.38 -16.88 -20.12
CA GLN A 550 -4.21 -18.34 -20.24
C GLN A 550 -4.96 -19.10 -19.14
N TRP A 551 -4.89 -18.62 -17.89
CA TRP A 551 -5.59 -19.23 -16.78
C TRP A 551 -7.07 -18.90 -16.80
N TRP A 552 -7.44 -17.71 -17.28
CA TRP A 552 -8.81 -17.23 -17.39
C TRP A 552 -9.63 -17.98 -18.43
N ASN A 553 -9.05 -18.25 -19.60
CA ASN A 553 -9.75 -18.94 -20.66
C ASN A 553 -9.99 -20.43 -20.35
N LYS A 554 -9.25 -20.99 -19.38
CA LYS A 554 -9.46 -22.34 -18.86
C LYS A 554 -10.62 -22.42 -17.86
N LEU A 555 -11.34 -21.33 -17.59
CA LEU A 555 -12.37 -21.28 -16.56
C LEU A 555 -13.75 -21.70 -17.12
N PRO A 556 -14.59 -22.35 -16.30
CA PRO A 556 -16.00 -22.56 -16.66
C PRO A 556 -16.67 -21.24 -17.05
N HIS A 557 -17.64 -21.31 -17.94
CA HIS A 557 -18.37 -20.13 -18.42
C HIS A 557 -19.00 -19.36 -17.26
N ASP A 558 -19.72 -20.04 -16.36
CA ASP A 558 -20.38 -19.47 -15.18
C ASP A 558 -19.40 -18.71 -14.27
N ALA A 559 -18.17 -19.18 -14.19
CA ALA A 559 -17.14 -18.51 -13.40
C ALA A 559 -16.58 -17.26 -14.11
N ARG A 560 -16.66 -17.17 -15.44
CA ARG A 560 -16.21 -15.99 -16.20
C ARG A 560 -17.29 -14.91 -16.27
N THR A 561 -18.55 -15.31 -16.27
CA THR A 561 -19.71 -14.41 -16.29
C THR A 561 -20.23 -14.06 -14.91
N ALA A 562 -19.61 -14.59 -13.84
CA ALA A 562 -19.98 -14.32 -12.46
C ALA A 562 -20.14 -12.83 -12.19
N GLU A 563 -21.29 -12.44 -11.67
CA GLU A 563 -21.61 -11.02 -11.53
C GLU A 563 -20.90 -10.34 -10.36
N SER A 564 -20.65 -11.11 -9.30
CA SER A 564 -20.04 -10.65 -8.07
C SER A 564 -18.74 -11.41 -7.77
N ILE A 565 -17.83 -10.74 -7.06
CA ILE A 565 -16.59 -11.36 -6.60
C ILE A 565 -16.87 -12.54 -5.65
N THR A 566 -17.96 -12.47 -4.87
CA THR A 566 -18.33 -13.57 -3.95
C THR A 566 -18.73 -14.81 -4.73
N THR A 567 -19.53 -14.67 -5.79
CA THR A 567 -19.89 -15.77 -6.71
C THR A 567 -18.64 -16.32 -7.41
N PHE A 568 -17.75 -15.45 -7.91
CA PHE A 568 -16.49 -15.85 -8.52
C PHE A 568 -15.61 -16.69 -7.58
N ARG A 569 -15.46 -16.25 -6.32
CA ARG A 569 -14.71 -16.98 -5.28
C ARG A 569 -15.30 -18.37 -5.03
N ARG A 570 -16.64 -18.50 -4.97
CA ARG A 570 -17.32 -19.80 -4.79
C ARG A 570 -17.04 -20.76 -5.94
N HIS A 571 -17.15 -20.30 -7.20
CA HIS A 571 -16.87 -21.16 -8.37
C HIS A 571 -15.41 -21.60 -8.44
N ARG A 572 -14.47 -20.82 -7.91
CA ARG A 572 -13.05 -21.19 -7.83
C ARG A 572 -12.79 -22.31 -6.83
N VAL A 573 -13.33 -22.17 -5.62
CA VAL A 573 -13.22 -23.20 -4.58
C VAL A 573 -13.84 -24.51 -5.07
N ALA A 574 -14.91 -24.48 -5.86
CA ALA A 574 -15.53 -25.66 -6.47
C ALA A 574 -14.72 -26.24 -7.65
N GLY A 575 -14.26 -25.42 -8.60
CA GLY A 575 -13.57 -25.89 -9.81
C GLY A 575 -12.17 -26.46 -9.59
N GLU A 576 -11.45 -26.01 -8.55
CA GLU A 576 -10.19 -26.65 -8.13
C GLU A 576 -10.40 -27.97 -7.38
N ARG A 577 -11.58 -28.18 -6.77
CA ARG A 577 -11.99 -29.48 -6.22
C ARG A 577 -12.29 -30.47 -7.35
N GLU A 578 -13.04 -30.05 -8.36
CA GLU A 578 -13.46 -30.93 -9.47
C GLU A 578 -12.31 -31.37 -10.39
N ARG A 579 -11.31 -30.53 -10.68
CA ARG A 579 -10.16 -30.94 -11.52
C ARG A 579 -9.27 -32.01 -10.90
N ARG A 580 -9.40 -32.28 -9.59
CA ARG A 580 -8.71 -33.37 -8.90
C ARG A 580 -9.63 -34.55 -8.55
N LEU A 581 -10.95 -34.37 -8.64
CA LEU A 581 -11.93 -35.45 -8.51
C LEU A 581 -12.48 -35.79 -9.89
N GLY A 582 -11.94 -36.83 -10.51
CA GLY A 582 -12.68 -37.58 -11.52
C GLY A 582 -13.89 -38.25 -10.85
N ARG A 583 -14.94 -37.49 -10.53
CA ARG A 583 -16.36 -37.86 -10.39
C ARG A 583 -17.16 -36.77 -9.66
N ARG A 584 -18.35 -36.50 -10.23
CA ARG A 584 -19.43 -35.68 -9.67
C ARG A 584 -19.84 -36.22 -8.30
N ASN A 585 -19.80 -35.38 -7.27
CA ASN A 585 -20.80 -35.40 -6.20
C ASN A 585 -20.78 -34.07 -5.46
N THR A 586 -21.92 -33.40 -5.55
CA THR A 586 -22.23 -32.08 -5.00
C THR A 586 -22.50 -32.20 -3.50
N ILE A 587 -21.71 -31.54 -2.65
CA ILE A 587 -22.04 -31.37 -1.22
C ILE A 587 -21.86 -29.89 -0.84
N ARG A 588 -22.89 -29.35 -0.17
CA ARG A 588 -23.12 -27.94 0.18
C ARG A 588 -22.10 -27.37 1.17
N VAL A 589 -21.72 -26.12 0.85
CA VAL A 589 -21.35 -24.92 1.64
C VAL A 589 -21.09 -25.05 3.16
N GLY A 590 -19.93 -24.52 3.57
CA GLY A 590 -19.72 -23.80 4.83
C GLY A 590 -18.82 -22.59 4.52
N ALA A 591 -19.35 -21.38 4.72
CA ALA A 591 -18.70 -20.11 4.44
C ALA A 591 -18.38 -19.42 5.76
N GLU A 592 -17.09 -19.13 5.99
CA GLU A 592 -16.57 -18.03 6.82
C GLU A 592 -15.30 -17.48 6.17
#